data_AF-A0A7J4LD49-F1
#
_entry.id   AF-A0A7J4LD49-F1
#
_cell.length_a   1.000
_cell.length_b   1.000
_cell.length_c   1.000
_cell.angle_alpha   90.00
_cell.angle_beta   90.00
_cell.angle_gamma   90.00
#
_symmetry.space_group_name_H-M   'P 1'
#
loop_
_entity.id
_entity.type
_entity.pdbx_description
1 polymer ?
#
loop_
_entity_poly.entity_id
_entity_poly.type
_entity_poly.pdbx_seq_one_letter_code
_entity_poly.pdbx_strand_id
1 'polypeptide(L)'
;MPSIEDVREEIKKIDDVIIQMIADRVNLAEKVLKAKKMDNLEINDEKQNEIVLKRVEESAVKNGLDVDIVREIFVKLIEMNIKKQYELLNKINQIK
;
A
#
# COMPACT_ATOMS: atom_id res chain seq x y z
N MET A 1 -21.94 -29.15 5.08
CA MET A 1 -20.57 -28.60 5.10
C MET A 1 -20.32 -27.99 3.73
N PRO A 2 -19.69 -26.81 3.64
CA PRO A 2 -19.36 -26.21 2.35
C PRO A 2 -18.42 -27.15 1.57
N SER A 3 -18.55 -27.15 0.24
CA SER A 3 -17.61 -27.82 -0.66
C SER A 3 -16.29 -27.06 -0.73
N ILE A 4 -15.25 -27.69 -1.28
CA ILE A 4 -13.97 -26.99 -1.53
C ILE A 4 -14.16 -25.87 -2.56
N GLU A 5 -15.08 -26.02 -3.51
CA GLU A 5 -15.46 -24.99 -4.46
C GLU A 5 -16.09 -23.78 -3.75
N ASP A 6 -16.97 -23.99 -2.78
CA ASP A 6 -17.59 -22.89 -2.02
C ASP A 6 -16.54 -22.08 -1.26
N VAL A 7 -15.59 -22.75 -0.60
CA VAL A 7 -14.50 -22.08 0.13
C VAL A 7 -13.57 -21.32 -0.82
N ARG A 8 -13.26 -21.88 -2.00
CA ARG A 8 -12.44 -21.20 -3.01
C ARG A 8 -13.12 -19.95 -3.56
N GLU A 9 -14.43 -19.98 -3.72
CA GLU A 9 -15.21 -18.81 -4.14
C GLU A 9 -15.21 -17.72 -3.05
N GLU A 10 -15.25 -18.08 -1.77
CA GLU A 10 -15.07 -17.13 -0.67
C GLU A 10 -13.68 -16.49 -0.67
N ILE A 11 -12.62 -17.28 -0.87
CA ILE A 11 -11.24 -16.76 -1.00
C ILE A 11 -11.14 -15.79 -2.18
N LYS A 12 -11.68 -16.17 -3.34
CA LYS A 12 -11.66 -15.31 -4.54
C LYS A 12 -12.28 -13.93 -4.27
N LYS A 13 -13.39 -13.88 -3.54
CA LYS A 13 -14.03 -12.60 -3.17
C LYS A 13 -13.12 -11.74 -2.29
N ILE A 14 -12.39 -12.37 -1.36
CA ILE A 14 -11.40 -11.67 -0.52
C ILE A 14 -10.26 -11.14 -1.40
N ASP A 15 -9.76 -11.94 -2.33
CA ASP A 15 -8.69 -11.54 -3.24
C ASP A 15 -9.09 -10.32 -4.10
N ASP A 16 -10.32 -10.32 -4.63
CA ASP A 16 -10.87 -9.20 -5.40
C ASP A 16 -10.93 -7.91 -4.55
N VAL A 17 -11.30 -8.03 -3.27
CA VAL A 17 -11.31 -6.90 -2.32
C VAL A 17 -9.90 -6.41 -2.00
N ILE A 18 -8.93 -7.32 -1.80
CA ILE A 18 -7.53 -6.97 -1.56
C ILE A 18 -6.98 -6.17 -2.75
N ILE A 19 -7.21 -6.63 -3.97
CA ILE A 19 -6.79 -5.93 -5.20
C ILE A 19 -7.37 -4.51 -5.24
N GLN A 20 -8.66 -4.35 -4.94
CA GLN A 20 -9.30 -3.03 -4.93
C GLN A 20 -8.69 -2.12 -3.85
N MET A 21 -8.45 -2.63 -2.64
CA MET A 21 -7.81 -1.86 -1.57
C MET A 21 -6.38 -1.43 -1.92
N ILE A 22 -5.62 -2.29 -2.60
CA ILE A 22 -4.29 -1.94 -3.11
C ILE A 22 -4.39 -0.80 -4.13
N ALA A 23 -5.33 -0.89 -5.08
CA ALA A 23 -5.55 0.15 -6.08
C ALA A 23 -5.92 1.49 -5.42
N ASP A 24 -6.84 1.48 -4.46
CA ASP A 24 -7.25 2.67 -3.72
C ASP A 24 -6.07 3.31 -2.97
N ARG A 25 -5.24 2.49 -2.31
CA ARG A 25 -4.03 2.96 -1.62
C ARG A 25 -3.01 3.58 -2.58
N VAL A 26 -2.83 3.00 -3.77
CA VAL A 26 -1.94 3.55 -4.81
C VAL A 26 -2.49 4.86 -5.37
N ASN A 27 -3.81 4.99 -5.54
CA ASN A 27 -4.44 6.21 -6.03
C ASN A 27 -4.27 7.40 -5.07
N LEU A 28 -4.04 7.16 -3.78
CA LEU A 28 -3.67 8.20 -2.83
C LEU A 28 -2.28 8.81 -3.08
N ALA A 29 -1.41 8.16 -3.87
CA ALA A 29 -0.07 8.66 -4.19
C ALA A 29 -0.10 10.08 -4.79
N GLU A 30 -1.09 10.39 -5.63
CA GLU A 30 -1.20 11.74 -6.20
C GLU A 30 -1.53 12.80 -5.14
N LYS A 31 -2.44 12.48 -4.22
CA LYS A 31 -2.81 13.37 -3.12
C LYS A 31 -1.62 13.59 -2.19
N VAL A 32 -0.88 12.54 -1.87
CA VAL A 32 0.35 12.61 -1.05
C VAL A 32 1.41 13.45 -1.75
N LEU A 33 1.66 13.23 -3.04
CA LEU A 33 2.65 14.01 -3.79
C LEU A 33 2.30 15.51 -3.82
N LYS A 34 1.03 15.84 -4.03
CA LYS A 34 0.56 17.24 -4.01
C LYS A 34 0.80 17.89 -2.64
N ALA A 35 0.43 17.20 -1.55
CA ALA A 35 0.68 17.69 -0.20
C ALA A 35 2.18 17.87 0.08
N LYS A 36 3.01 16.87 -0.26
CA LYS A 36 4.47 16.94 -0.10
C LYS A 36 5.11 18.10 -0.88
N LYS A 37 4.63 18.40 -2.08
CA LYS A 37 5.11 19.55 -2.86
C LYS A 37 4.77 20.91 -2.21
N MET A 38 3.61 21.02 -1.55
CA MET A 38 3.24 22.24 -0.84
C MET A 38 4.14 22.50 0.37
N ASP A 39 4.51 21.42 1.06
CA ASP A 39 5.32 21.48 2.29
C ASP A 39 6.83 21.28 2.04
N ASN A 40 7.25 21.21 0.76
CA ASN A 40 8.62 20.96 0.32
C ASN A 40 9.25 19.69 0.94
N LEU A 41 8.47 18.61 1.02
CA LEU A 41 8.88 17.31 1.56
C LEU A 41 9.35 16.35 0.45
N GLU A 42 10.29 15.47 0.79
CA GLU A 42 10.79 14.44 -0.11
C GLU A 42 9.77 13.31 -0.36
N ILE A 43 9.82 12.70 -1.55
CA ILE A 43 8.92 11.59 -1.92
C ILE A 43 9.15 10.37 -1.02
N ASN A 44 10.40 9.99 -0.80
CA ASN A 44 10.74 8.94 0.14
C ASN A 44 10.89 9.52 1.54
N ASP A 45 9.99 9.16 2.45
CA ASP A 45 10.03 9.59 3.84
C ASP A 45 10.24 8.35 4.72
N GLU A 46 11.50 8.11 5.09
CA GLU A 46 11.91 6.92 5.84
C GLU A 46 11.21 6.85 7.20
N LYS A 47 11.05 7.98 7.89
CA LYS A 47 10.36 8.04 9.19
C LYS A 47 8.90 7.63 9.04
N GLN A 48 8.23 8.14 8.02
CA GLN A 48 6.84 7.75 7.76
C GLN A 48 6.72 6.27 7.37
N ASN A 49 7.69 5.72 6.63
CA ASN A 49 7.72 4.30 6.29
C ASN A 49 7.84 3.44 7.56
N GLU A 50 8.73 3.78 8.49
CA GLU A 50 8.86 3.09 9.78
C GLU A 50 7.56 3.11 10.59
N ILE A 51 6.88 4.27 10.64
CA ILE A 51 5.59 4.40 11.33
C ILE A 51 4.52 3.48 10.72
N VAL A 52 4.48 3.40 9.38
CA VAL A 52 3.54 2.51 8.67
C VAL A 52 3.84 1.05 9.02
N LEU A 53 5.11 0.64 8.98
CA LEU A 53 5.51 -0.74 9.25
C LEU A 53 5.23 -1.12 10.71
N LYS A 54 5.53 -0.26 11.67
CA LYS A 54 5.23 -0.50 13.10
C LYS A 54 3.74 -0.74 13.33
N ARG A 55 2.87 0.10 12.77
CA ARG A 55 1.41 -0.07 12.87
C ARG A 55 0.95 -1.40 12.27
N VAL A 56 1.59 -1.84 11.19
CA VAL A 56 1.26 -3.08 10.49
C VAL A 56 1.68 -4.29 11.32
N GLU A 57 2.86 -4.26 11.93
CA GLU A 57 3.33 -5.31 12.83
C GLU A 57 2.39 -5.47 14.04
N GLU A 58 2.01 -4.37 14.69
CA GLU A 58 1.04 -4.38 15.79
C GLU A 58 -0.31 -5.00 15.35
N SER A 59 -0.76 -4.68 14.13
CA SER A 59 -1.98 -5.24 13.56
C SER A 59 -1.85 -6.73 13.22
N ALA A 60 -0.68 -7.18 12.71
CA ALA A 60 -0.43 -8.58 12.39
C ALA A 60 -0.49 -9.44 13.66
N VAL A 61 0.18 -9.00 14.74
CA VAL A 61 0.13 -9.65 16.05
C VAL A 61 -1.30 -9.78 16.55
N LYS A 62 -2.09 -8.69 16.49
CA LYS A 62 -3.49 -8.68 16.96
C LYS A 62 -4.38 -9.69 16.22
N ASN A 63 -4.10 -9.96 14.95
CA ASN A 63 -4.88 -10.87 14.11
C ASN A 63 -4.27 -12.28 14.03
N GLY A 64 -3.21 -12.57 14.79
CA GLY A 64 -2.54 -13.87 14.77
C GLY A 64 -1.87 -14.20 13.44
N LEU A 65 -1.46 -13.18 12.68
CA LEU A 65 -0.76 -13.33 11.41
C LEU A 65 0.75 -13.34 11.62
N ASP A 66 1.46 -13.96 10.69
CA ASP A 66 2.92 -13.89 10.63
C ASP A 66 3.36 -12.44 10.37
N VAL A 67 4.07 -11.87 11.35
CA VAL A 67 4.49 -10.47 11.35
C VAL A 67 5.44 -10.17 10.20
N ASP A 68 6.36 -11.09 9.91
CA ASP A 68 7.39 -10.90 8.88
C ASP A 68 6.76 -10.92 7.49
N ILE A 69 5.87 -11.88 7.23
CA ILE A 69 5.13 -11.96 5.96
C ILE A 69 4.27 -10.71 5.73
N VAL A 70 3.53 -10.26 6.74
CA VAL A 70 2.69 -9.06 6.60
C VAL A 70 3.57 -7.82 6.39
N ARG A 71 4.71 -7.72 7.08
CA ARG A 71 5.68 -6.64 6.88
C ARG A 71 6.19 -6.61 5.44
N GLU A 72 6.58 -7.74 4.87
CA GLU A 72 7.04 -7.83 3.48
C GLU A 72 5.99 -7.34 2.48
N ILE A 73 4.72 -7.71 2.66
CA ILE A 73 3.62 -7.20 1.82
C ILE A 73 3.57 -5.67 1.88
N PHE A 74 3.63 -5.09 3.08
CA PHE A 74 3.55 -3.65 3.23
C PHE A 74 4.77 -2.90 2.71
N VAL A 75 5.96 -3.50 2.77
CA VAL A 75 7.15 -2.98 2.09
C VAL A 75 6.88 -2.86 0.59
N LYS A 76 6.30 -3.88 -0.05
CA LYS A 76 5.92 -3.81 -1.47
C LYS A 76 4.87 -2.74 -1.76
N LEU A 77 3.89 -2.56 -0.89
CA LEU A 77 2.90 -1.50 -1.04
C LEU A 77 3.53 -0.10 -0.92
N ILE A 78 4.54 0.08 -0.07
CA ILE A 78 5.29 1.34 0.04
C ILE A 78 6.11 1.58 -1.25
N GLU A 79 6.84 0.58 -1.73
CA GLU A 79 7.58 0.64 -3.00
C GLU A 79 6.67 1.05 -4.17
N MET A 80 5.49 0.43 -4.30
CA MET A 80 4.50 0.77 -5.33
C MET A 80 4.06 2.24 -5.25
N ASN A 81 3.84 2.75 -4.02
CA ASN A 81 3.43 4.14 -3.82
C ASN A 81 4.54 5.12 -4.20
N ILE A 82 5.77 4.86 -3.77
CA ILE A 82 6.95 5.68 -4.11
C ILE A 82 7.15 5.72 -5.62
N LYS A 83 7.13 4.56 -6.29
CA LYS A 83 7.24 4.47 -7.75
C LYS A 83 6.16 5.29 -8.44
N LYS A 84 4.90 5.18 -7.99
CA LYS A 84 3.79 5.96 -8.55
C LYS A 84 3.99 7.47 -8.40
N GLN A 85 4.51 7.93 -7.26
CA GLN A 85 4.81 9.35 -7.06
C GLN A 85 5.91 9.85 -8.01
N TYR A 86 6.98 9.07 -8.24
CA TYR A 86 8.00 9.40 -9.23
C TYR A 86 7.45 9.45 -10.67
N GLU A 87 6.61 8.49 -11.06
CA GLU A 87 5.93 8.50 -12.36
C GLU A 87 5.09 9.77 -12.55
N LEU A 88 4.34 10.18 -11.52
CA LEU A 88 3.53 11.40 -11.54
C LEU A 88 4.40 12.66 -11.60
N LEU A 89 5.49 12.70 -10.83
CA LEU A 89 6.44 13.82 -10.85
C LEU A 89 7.05 14.01 -12.25
N ASN A 90 7.49 12.92 -12.87
CA ASN A 90 8.07 12.95 -14.21
C ASN A 90 7.07 13.46 -15.25
N LYS A 91 5.81 13.01 -15.19
CA LYS A 91 4.75 13.51 -16.06
C LYS A 91 4.50 15.01 -15.90
N ILE A 92 4.50 15.52 -14.67
CA ILE A 92 4.33 16.96 -14.41
C ILE A 92 5.49 17.77 -15.02
N ASN A 93 6.71 17.27 -14.92
CA ASN A 93 7.90 17.95 -15.43
C ASN A 93 8.00 17.95 -16.96
N GLN A 94 7.35 17.00 -17.66
CA GLN A 94 7.30 16.97 -19.13
C GLN A 94 6.25 17.91 -19.73
N ILE A 95 5.31 18.41 -18.92
CA ILE A 95 4.21 19.30 -19.35
C ILE A 95 4.56 20.78 -19.06
N LYS A 96 5.58 21.03 -18.25
CA LYS A 96 6.12 22.37 -17.96
C LYS A 96 7.21 22.73 -18.97
#